data_AF-A0A7V0P0L4-F1
#
_entry.id   AF-A0A7V0P0L4-F1
#
_cell.length_a   1.000
_cell.length_b   1.000
_cell.length_c   1.000
_cell.angle_alpha   90.00
_cell.angle_beta   90.00
_cell.angle_gamma   90.00
#
_symmetry.space_group_name_H-M   'P 1'
#
loop_
_entity.id
_entity.type
_entity.pdbx_description
1 polymer ?
#
loop_
_entity_poly.entity_id
_entity_poly.type
_entity_poly.pdbx_seq_one_letter_code
_entity_poly.pdbx_strand_id
1 'polypeptide(L)'
;MNSSSRTGFSASKTGAFVVAMAISLAIISVAGAVPWMFQPTGEPHSLSNNYCELQDYGYNYYHDGIDVIKPTGGVPVYSVSDGVMTHETPGTMYGGLMIGDEYAAGAEGWLYWHMPNSTYPFNVGDRIMEGDY
;
A
#
# COMPACT_ATOMS: atom_id res chain seq x y z
N MET A 1 2.00 -1.24 -87.29
CA MET A 1 2.37 0.15 -86.94
C MET A 1 1.91 0.40 -85.50
N ASN A 2 2.82 0.87 -84.65
CA ASN A 2 2.70 1.62 -83.38
C ASN A 2 1.30 1.79 -82.75
N SER A 3 1.08 1.74 -81.43
CA SER A 3 1.94 2.14 -80.31
C SER A 3 1.44 1.60 -78.97
N SER A 4 2.36 1.59 -78.02
CA SER A 4 2.32 1.17 -76.62
C SER A 4 1.52 2.05 -75.64
N SER A 5 1.15 1.41 -74.51
CA SER A 5 1.42 1.83 -73.11
C SER A 5 0.26 2.29 -72.19
N ARG A 6 0.44 1.91 -70.90
CA ARG A 6 -0.05 2.47 -69.62
C ARG A 6 -1.27 1.77 -68.99
N THR A 7 -1.03 0.82 -68.07
CA THR A 7 -0.77 0.95 -66.60
C THR A 7 -2.03 1.25 -65.78
N GLY A 8 -2.36 0.35 -64.85
CA GLY A 8 -3.27 0.65 -63.75
C GLY A 8 -3.89 -0.57 -63.09
N PHE A 9 -3.10 -1.33 -62.33
CA PHE A 9 -3.64 -2.18 -61.25
C PHE A 9 -4.07 -1.23 -60.12
N SER A 10 -5.36 -1.17 -59.81
CA SER A 10 -5.85 -0.61 -58.54
C SER A 10 -6.45 -1.76 -57.74
N ALA A 11 -5.73 -2.14 -56.69
CA ALA A 11 -6.10 -3.17 -55.76
C ALA A 11 -7.38 -2.80 -54.99
N SER A 12 -8.14 -3.84 -54.70
CA SER A 12 -9.41 -3.90 -53.99
C SER A 12 -9.48 -3.00 -52.74
N LYS A 13 -10.56 -2.21 -52.64
CA LYS A 13 -11.04 -1.67 -51.36
C LYS A 13 -11.71 -2.79 -50.56
N THR A 14 -10.91 -3.71 -50.04
CA THR A 14 -11.32 -4.61 -48.96
C THR A 14 -11.24 -3.79 -47.69
N GLY A 15 -12.27 -2.97 -47.47
CA GLY A 15 -12.45 -2.21 -46.23
C GLY A 15 -12.66 -3.22 -45.11
N ALA A 16 -11.59 -3.48 -44.37
CA ALA A 16 -11.56 -4.38 -43.25
C ALA A 16 -12.62 -3.95 -42.24
N PHE A 17 -13.73 -4.71 -42.19
CA PHE A 17 -14.54 -4.85 -40.99
C PHE A 17 -13.69 -5.56 -39.94
N VAL A 18 -12.67 -4.87 -39.42
CA VAL A 18 -12.12 -5.21 -38.10
C VAL A 18 -13.19 -4.72 -37.14
N VAL A 19 -14.10 -5.63 -36.82
CA VAL A 19 -14.93 -5.56 -35.63
C VAL A 19 -13.93 -5.35 -34.49
N ALA A 20 -13.77 -4.09 -34.07
CA ALA A 20 -13.07 -3.72 -32.87
C ALA A 20 -13.89 -4.29 -31.72
N MET A 21 -13.64 -5.56 -31.43
CA MET A 21 -14.10 -6.24 -30.25
C MET A 21 -13.33 -5.58 -29.12
N ALA A 22 -13.89 -4.46 -28.62
CA ALA A 22 -13.44 -3.79 -27.43
C ALA A 22 -13.48 -4.83 -26.32
N ILE A 23 -12.31 -5.38 -26.01
CA ILE A 23 -12.09 -6.14 -24.78
C ILE A 23 -12.23 -5.09 -23.68
N SER A 24 -13.47 -4.90 -23.20
CA SER A 24 -13.73 -4.29 -21.91
C SER A 24 -13.13 -5.23 -20.88
N LEU A 25 -11.84 -5.06 -20.60
CA LEU A 25 -11.24 -5.56 -19.37
C LEU A 25 -12.02 -4.84 -18.27
N ALA A 26 -12.98 -5.54 -17.67
CA ALA A 26 -13.56 -5.12 -16.41
C ALA A 26 -12.38 -5.05 -15.44
N ILE A 27 -11.96 -3.83 -15.10
CA ILE A 27 -11.12 -3.63 -13.93
C ILE A 27 -12.03 -4.01 -12.76
N ILE A 28 -11.93 -5.27 -12.34
CA ILE A 28 -12.42 -5.68 -11.04
C ILE A 28 -11.54 -4.91 -10.07
N SER A 29 -12.05 -3.77 -9.60
CA SER A 29 -11.60 -3.17 -8.36
C SER A 29 -11.84 -4.24 -7.31
N VAL A 30 -10.80 -5.03 -7.02
CA VAL A 30 -10.72 -5.72 -5.75
C VAL A 30 -10.75 -4.57 -4.75
N ALA A 31 -11.78 -4.48 -3.91
CA ALA A 31 -11.73 -3.61 -2.76
C ALA A 31 -10.37 -3.87 -2.09
N GLY A 32 -9.48 -2.88 -2.15
CA GLY A 32 -8.05 -3.07 -1.99
C GLY A 32 -7.75 -3.76 -0.66
N ALA A 33 -7.16 -4.94 -0.70
CA ALA A 33 -6.66 -5.55 0.51
C ALA A 33 -5.58 -4.61 1.08
N VAL A 34 -5.68 -4.27 2.37
CA VAL A 34 -4.62 -3.53 3.06
C VAL A 34 -3.36 -4.40 2.99
N PRO A 35 -2.27 -3.93 2.35
CA PRO A 35 -1.05 -4.71 2.25
C PRO A 35 -0.47 -4.96 3.64
N TRP A 36 0.24 -6.08 3.77
CA TRP A 36 0.90 -6.41 5.02
C TRP A 36 2.19 -5.60 5.18
N MET A 37 2.38 -5.00 6.36
CA MET A 37 3.52 -4.12 6.68
C MET A 37 4.89 -4.80 6.75
N PHE A 38 4.95 -6.13 6.58
CA PHE A 38 6.19 -6.91 6.67
C PHE A 38 6.40 -7.82 5.47
N GLN A 39 7.66 -7.97 5.07
CA GLN A 39 8.07 -8.93 4.04
C GLN A 39 8.63 -10.23 4.67
N PRO A 40 8.57 -11.37 3.96
CA PRO A 40 7.83 -11.57 2.70
C PRO A 40 6.32 -11.54 2.91
N THR A 41 5.59 -10.93 1.97
CA THR A 41 4.12 -10.96 1.96
C THR A 41 3.61 -12.36 1.57
N GLY A 42 2.50 -12.79 2.16
CA GLY A 42 1.87 -14.09 1.86
C GLY A 42 2.35 -15.26 2.71
N GLU A 43 3.22 -15.02 3.70
CA GLU A 43 3.65 -16.02 4.66
C GLU A 43 2.97 -15.82 6.03
N PRO A 44 2.84 -16.87 6.86
CA PRO A 44 2.38 -16.72 8.23
C PRO A 44 3.33 -15.81 9.04
N HIS A 45 2.75 -14.83 9.75
CA HIS A 45 3.46 -14.00 10.70
C HIS A 45 2.93 -14.26 12.11
N SER A 46 3.83 -14.53 13.05
CA SER A 46 3.46 -14.77 14.44
C SER A 46 2.97 -13.49 15.10
N LEU A 47 1.84 -13.57 15.80
CA LEU A 47 1.32 -12.52 16.65
C LEU A 47 1.65 -12.82 18.11
N SER A 48 1.99 -11.78 18.88
CA SER A 48 2.13 -11.84 20.34
C SER A 48 0.80 -11.55 21.01
N ASN A 49 0.15 -10.46 20.58
CA ASN A 49 -1.08 -9.95 21.17
C ASN A 49 -2.10 -9.61 20.08
N ASN A 50 -3.38 -9.83 20.39
CA ASN A 50 -4.47 -9.65 19.45
C ASN A 50 -5.23 -8.35 19.73
N TYR A 51 -5.98 -7.89 18.71
CA TYR A 51 -6.88 -6.75 18.89
C TYR A 51 -7.96 -7.08 19.92
N CYS A 52 -8.20 -6.13 20.82
CA CYS A 52 -9.13 -6.25 21.93
C CYS A 52 -8.85 -7.43 22.88
N GLU A 53 -7.60 -7.92 22.92
CA GLU A 53 -7.18 -8.85 23.95
C GLU A 53 -7.22 -8.17 25.33
N LEU A 54 -7.89 -8.82 26.29
CA LEU A 54 -7.86 -8.36 27.69
C LEU A 54 -6.52 -8.76 28.32
N GLN A 55 -5.77 -7.77 28.76
CA GLN A 55 -4.48 -7.92 29.43
C GLN A 55 -4.58 -7.47 30.89
N ASP A 56 -3.89 -8.17 31.78
CA ASP A 56 -3.76 -7.82 33.20
C ASP A 56 -2.29 -7.61 33.56
N TYR A 57 -1.91 -6.33 33.65
CA TYR A 57 -0.58 -5.90 34.08
C TYR A 57 -0.62 -5.25 35.48
N GLY A 58 -1.52 -5.71 36.36
CA GLY A 58 -1.87 -5.03 37.61
C GLY A 58 -2.97 -3.98 37.45
N TYR A 59 -3.49 -3.85 36.23
CA TYR A 59 -4.72 -3.18 35.84
C TYR A 59 -5.24 -3.84 34.56
N ASN A 60 -6.56 -3.82 34.37
CA ASN A 60 -7.20 -4.36 33.18
C ASN A 60 -7.09 -3.36 32.03
N TYR A 61 -6.63 -3.83 30.88
CA TYR A 61 -6.48 -3.04 29.65
C TYR A 61 -6.89 -3.88 28.43
N TYR A 62 -7.56 -3.26 27.46
CA TYR A 62 -7.83 -3.88 26.16
C TYR A 62 -6.79 -3.41 25.16
N HIS A 63 -6.13 -4.36 24.51
CA HIS A 63 -5.09 -4.06 23.53
C HIS A 63 -5.69 -3.43 22.25
N ASP A 64 -5.35 -2.17 21.98
CA ASP A 64 -5.86 -1.41 20.83
C ASP A 64 -4.99 -1.59 19.58
N GLY A 65 -4.67 -2.83 19.24
CA GLY A 65 -3.83 -3.16 18.09
C GLY A 65 -3.52 -4.64 17.98
N ILE A 66 -2.63 -4.97 17.04
CA ILE A 66 -2.03 -6.30 16.93
C ILE A 66 -0.52 -6.15 17.08
N ASP A 67 0.08 -7.08 17.83
CA ASP A 67 1.54 -7.12 17.98
C ASP A 67 2.11 -8.23 17.13
N VAL A 68 2.95 -7.88 16.17
CA VAL A 68 3.63 -8.84 15.30
C VAL A 68 5.03 -9.11 15.85
N ILE A 69 5.34 -10.38 16.09
CA ILE A 69 6.65 -10.77 16.62
C ILE A 69 7.70 -10.63 15.52
N LYS A 70 8.73 -9.82 15.79
CA LYS A 70 9.88 -9.61 14.90
C LYS A 70 11.20 -9.63 15.68
N PRO A 71 12.31 -9.99 15.02
CA PRO A 71 13.64 -9.77 15.59
C PRO A 71 13.84 -8.32 16.00
N THR A 72 14.59 -8.10 17.09
CA THR A 72 14.88 -6.75 17.57
C THR A 72 15.79 -6.01 16.59
N GLY A 73 15.30 -4.89 16.08
CA GLY A 73 16.05 -3.97 15.22
C GLY A 73 16.23 -4.45 13.78
N GLY A 74 16.28 -3.49 12.85
CA GLY A 74 16.65 -3.73 11.45
C GLY A 74 15.61 -4.43 10.57
N VAL A 75 14.38 -4.62 11.06
CA VAL A 75 13.27 -5.12 10.23
C VAL A 75 12.53 -3.92 9.63
N PRO A 76 12.51 -3.77 8.29
CA PRO A 76 11.71 -2.74 7.64
C PRO A 76 10.21 -2.91 7.96
N VAL A 77 9.55 -1.79 8.24
CA VAL A 77 8.10 -1.70 8.43
C VAL A 77 7.57 -0.83 7.30
N TYR A 78 6.76 -1.43 6.43
CA TYR A 78 6.26 -0.78 5.24
C TYR A 78 4.91 -0.13 5.53
N SER A 79 4.70 1.10 5.01
CA SER A 79 3.40 1.75 5.12
C SER A 79 2.32 0.93 4.43
N VAL A 80 1.20 0.69 5.11
CA VAL A 80 0.06 -0.07 4.58
C VAL A 80 -0.93 0.79 3.78
N SER A 81 -0.71 2.10 3.74
CA SER A 81 -1.52 3.02 2.95
C SER A 81 -0.72 4.25 2.55
N ASP A 82 -1.21 4.94 1.54
CA ASP A 82 -0.84 6.33 1.30
C ASP A 82 -1.31 7.21 2.48
N GLY A 83 -0.61 8.30 2.76
CA GLY A 83 -1.03 9.26 3.78
C GLY A 83 0.01 10.34 4.07
N VAL A 84 -0.23 11.08 5.14
CA VAL A 84 0.71 12.05 5.71
C VAL A 84 1.11 11.56 7.10
N MET A 85 2.39 11.71 7.46
CA MET A 85 2.79 11.46 8.84
C MET A 85 2.19 12.54 9.74
N THR A 86 1.19 12.19 10.55
CA THR A 86 0.42 13.15 11.37
C THR A 86 0.91 13.19 12.81
N HIS A 87 1.61 12.17 13.27
CA HIS A 87 2.10 12.12 14.64
C HIS A 87 3.41 11.37 14.76
N GLU A 88 4.22 11.81 15.71
CA GLU A 88 5.42 11.13 16.15
C GLU A 88 5.42 11.08 17.67
N THR A 89 5.66 9.90 18.23
CA THR A 89 5.98 9.74 19.65
C THR A 89 7.42 9.27 19.77
N PRO A 90 8.31 10.05 20.41
CA PRO A 90 9.69 9.64 20.60
C PRO A 90 9.81 8.60 21.72
N GLY A 91 10.58 7.54 21.46
CA GLY A 91 10.84 6.52 22.48
C GLY A 91 11.43 5.23 21.91
N THR A 92 12.18 4.51 22.75
CA THR A 92 12.72 3.20 22.37
C THR A 92 11.72 2.07 22.63
N MET A 93 10.93 2.18 23.69
CA MET A 93 9.95 1.16 24.09
C MET A 93 8.52 1.53 23.72
N TYR A 94 8.18 2.81 23.65
CA TYR A 94 6.83 3.28 23.31
C TYR A 94 6.87 4.40 22.25
N GLY A 95 7.90 4.36 21.40
CA GLY A 95 7.99 5.26 20.26
C GLY A 95 7.24 4.71 19.05
N GLY A 96 6.83 5.61 18.17
CA GLY A 96 6.05 5.26 16.99
C GLY A 96 5.62 6.46 16.18
N LEU A 97 4.87 6.19 15.11
CA LEU A 97 4.31 7.21 14.23
C LEU A 97 2.88 6.85 13.81
N MET A 98 2.16 7.85 13.32
CA MET A 98 0.85 7.70 12.70
C MET A 98 0.86 8.22 11.27
N ILE A 99 0.27 7.46 10.35
CA ILE A 99 0.04 7.85 8.96
C ILE A 99 -1.47 7.96 8.74
N GLY A 100 -1.94 9.15 8.38
CA GLY A 100 -3.38 9.43 8.18
C GLY A 100 -3.65 10.43 7.07
N ASP A 101 -4.93 10.71 6.82
CA ASP A 101 -5.37 11.56 5.72
C ASP A 101 -5.21 13.05 6.01
N GLU A 102 -5.30 13.47 7.28
CA GLU A 102 -5.27 14.88 7.67
C GLU A 102 -4.67 15.11 9.07
N TYR A 103 -4.08 16.29 9.26
CA TYR A 103 -3.62 16.78 10.57
C TYR A 103 -4.78 17.49 11.30
N ALA A 104 -5.78 16.74 11.76
CA ALA A 104 -6.97 17.27 12.41
C ALA A 104 -7.31 16.54 13.71
N ALA A 105 -8.01 17.21 14.61
CA ALA A 105 -8.53 16.58 15.83
C ALA A 105 -9.59 15.53 15.46
N GLY A 106 -9.37 14.28 15.84
CA GLY A 106 -10.22 13.15 15.47
C GLY A 106 -9.87 12.52 14.12
N ALA A 107 -8.73 12.88 13.52
CA ALA A 107 -8.23 12.21 12.32
C ALA A 107 -7.97 10.72 12.60
N GLU A 108 -8.34 9.88 11.63
CA GLU A 108 -8.07 8.45 11.63
C GLU A 108 -6.78 8.15 10.86
N GLY A 109 -6.17 7.00 11.15
CA GLY A 109 -4.93 6.58 10.50
C GLY A 109 -4.34 5.31 11.08
N TRP A 110 -3.25 4.86 10.47
CA TRP A 110 -2.52 3.67 10.87
C TRP A 110 -1.44 4.04 11.88
N LEU A 111 -1.47 3.38 13.04
CA LEU A 111 -0.47 3.53 14.07
C LEU A 111 0.59 2.43 13.94
N TYR A 112 1.85 2.84 13.97
CA TYR A 112 3.00 1.95 13.96
C TYR A 112 3.77 2.19 15.25
N TRP A 113 3.66 1.26 16.21
CA TRP A 113 4.18 1.41 17.56
C TRP A 113 5.39 0.50 17.83
N HIS A 114 6.09 0.77 18.92
CA HIS A 114 7.32 0.07 19.32
C HIS A 114 8.45 0.18 18.28
N MET A 115 8.47 1.27 17.52
CA MET A 115 9.51 1.57 16.53
C MET A 115 10.41 2.72 17.03
N PRO A 116 11.73 2.51 17.18
CA PRO A 116 12.63 3.59 17.53
C PRO A 116 12.66 4.67 16.44
N ASN A 117 12.66 5.95 16.81
CA ASN A 117 12.65 7.07 15.84
C ASN A 117 13.81 7.03 14.84
N SER A 118 14.93 6.40 15.21
CA SER A 118 16.07 6.23 14.32
C SER A 118 15.86 5.22 13.19
N THR A 119 14.73 4.50 13.15
CA THR A 119 14.49 3.44 12.16
C THR A 119 13.59 3.84 11.00
N TYR A 120 13.00 5.04 11.01
CA TYR A 120 12.22 5.58 9.90
C TYR A 120 12.77 6.95 9.48
N PRO A 121 12.81 7.26 8.17
CA PRO A 121 13.40 8.50 7.66
C PRO A 121 12.42 9.69 7.56
N PHE A 122 11.17 9.53 8.02
CA PHE A 122 10.09 10.49 7.82
C PHE A 122 9.92 11.46 9.00
N ASN A 123 9.34 12.63 8.71
CA ASN A 123 8.96 13.65 9.67
C ASN A 123 7.47 13.92 9.60
N VAL A 124 6.90 14.46 10.68
CA VAL A 124 5.51 14.94 10.68
C VAL A 124 5.29 15.96 9.56
N GLY A 125 4.28 15.72 8.73
CA GLY A 125 3.93 16.50 7.54
C GLY A 125 4.44 15.90 6.23
N ASP A 126 5.34 14.91 6.27
CA ASP A 126 5.81 14.24 5.07
C ASP A 126 4.69 13.39 4.45
N ARG A 127 4.59 13.42 3.12
CA ARG A 127 3.75 12.48 2.36
C ARG A 127 4.45 11.13 2.34
N ILE A 128 3.72 10.09 2.71
CA ILE A 128 4.17 8.69 2.68
C ILE A 128 3.28 7.94 1.70
N MET A 129 3.90 7.14 0.85
CA MET A 129 3.22 6.25 -0.08
C MET A 129 3.11 4.85 0.51
N GLU A 130 2.08 4.10 0.12
CA GLU A 130 1.99 2.67 0.39
C GLU A 130 3.29 1.96 -0.04
N GLY A 131 3.90 1.21 0.88
CA GLY A 131 5.16 0.50 0.63
C GLY A 131 6.44 1.30 0.90
N ASP A 132 6.38 2.53 1.40
CA ASP A 132 7.56 3.26 1.92
C ASP A 132 8.00 2.70 3.29
N TYR A 133 9.31 2.76 3.62
CA TYR A 133 9.89 2.32 4.90
C TYR A 133 11.09 3.17 5.37
#